data_AF-A0A4R5B0V5-F1
#
_entry.id   AF-A0A4R5B0V5-F1
#
_cell.length_a   1.000
_cell.length_b   1.000
_cell.length_c   1.000
_cell.angle_alpha   90.00
_cell.angle_beta   90.00
_cell.angle_gamma   90.00
#
_symmetry.space_group_name_H-M   'P 1'
#
loop_
_entity.id
_entity.type
_entity.pdbx_description
1 polymer ?
#
loop_
_entity_poly.entity_id
_entity_poly.type
_entity_poly.pdbx_seq_one_letter_code
_entity_poly.pdbx_strand_id
1 'polypeptide(L)'
;MKTLKKIAFVLTLSTLIYSCQSSKQVLSQSDKKMEIMNTIADSKSMSKEMMDVMMKSENGKAMMEEMMKEHHAKMMGMMKKDPEMRKSMMSEMMKDNPEMMKENHANMMAMMKEKPEMMQNMMKDMMKMMKDNPEMMNSMMSKMMESSKEDDAMMSGMCKEMMKNEKMMDMMEKMKKEKMDSSKMKTMDKKTKKKEDHKAHH
;
A
#
# COMPACT_ATOMS: atom_id res chain seq x y z
N MET A 1 22.79 28.32 77.08
CA MET A 1 22.88 28.43 75.60
C MET A 1 23.50 27.24 74.88
N LYS A 2 24.47 26.50 75.45
CA LYS A 2 25.15 25.39 74.75
C LYS A 2 24.28 24.15 74.52
N THR A 3 23.32 23.88 75.41
CA THR A 3 22.43 22.70 75.33
C THR A 3 21.31 22.86 74.29
N LEU A 4 20.73 24.06 74.18
CA LEU A 4 19.70 24.38 73.18
C LEU A 4 20.25 24.32 71.75
N LYS A 5 21.49 24.76 71.52
CA LYS A 5 22.16 24.64 70.20
C LYS A 5 22.34 23.19 69.77
N LYS A 6 22.60 22.26 70.70
CA LYS A 6 22.73 20.83 70.38
C LYS A 6 21.39 20.19 70.01
N ILE A 7 20.31 20.56 70.70
CA ILE A 7 18.95 20.06 70.41
C ILE A 7 18.46 20.58 69.04
N ALA A 8 18.70 21.86 68.74
CA ALA A 8 18.36 22.44 67.44
C ALA A 8 19.10 21.74 66.29
N PHE A 9 20.38 21.42 66.47
CA PHE A 9 21.20 20.75 65.46
C PHE A 9 20.74 19.31 65.18
N VAL A 10 20.33 18.57 66.22
CA VAL A 10 19.79 17.20 66.08
C VAL A 10 18.42 17.21 65.40
N LEU A 11 17.58 18.20 65.67
CA LEU A 11 16.28 18.34 64.98
C LEU A 11 16.45 18.71 63.50
N THR A 12 17.42 19.55 63.15
CA THR A 12 17.73 19.86 61.74
C THR A 12 18.41 18.71 60.99
N LEU A 13 19.20 17.86 61.67
CA LEU A 13 19.75 16.66 61.02
C LEU A 13 18.68 15.58 60.81
N SER A 14 17.72 15.47 61.72
CA SER A 14 16.63 14.49 61.62
C SER A 14 15.69 14.78 60.44
N THR A 15 15.48 16.05 60.08
CA THR A 15 14.69 16.43 58.89
C THR A 15 15.43 16.19 57.56
N LEU A 16 16.76 16.31 57.54
CA LEU A 16 17.61 15.97 56.38
C LEU A 16 17.63 14.46 56.09
N ILE A 17 17.43 13.60 57.10
CA ILE A 17 17.38 12.15 56.93
C ILE A 17 16.04 11.69 56.32
N TYR A 18 14.94 12.44 56.50
CA TYR A 18 13.67 12.17 55.84
C TYR A 18 13.72 12.40 54.31
N SER A 19 14.64 13.24 53.84
CA SER A 19 14.92 13.45 52.42
C SER A 19 15.68 12.27 51.79
N CYS A 20 16.17 11.34 52.61
CA CYS A 20 16.83 10.09 52.20
C CYS A 20 15.83 8.93 52.16
N GLN A 21 14.56 9.21 51.83
CA GLN A 21 13.60 8.17 51.50
C GLN A 21 14.15 7.44 50.27
N SER A 22 14.67 6.22 50.48
CA SER A 22 15.30 5.40 49.44
C SER A 22 14.45 5.47 48.17
N SER A 23 15.08 5.65 47.01
CA SER A 23 14.39 5.71 45.72
C SER A 23 13.42 4.55 45.53
N LYS A 24 13.70 3.39 46.13
CA LYS A 24 12.79 2.22 46.15
C LYS A 24 11.47 2.46 46.89
N GLN A 25 11.48 3.21 48.00
CA GLN A 25 10.29 3.52 48.79
C GLN A 25 9.43 4.59 48.09
N VAL A 26 10.06 5.60 47.47
CA VAL A 26 9.35 6.61 46.67
C VAL A 26 8.70 5.99 45.43
N LEU A 27 9.38 5.07 44.75
CA LEU A 27 8.86 4.36 43.57
C LEU A 27 7.81 3.28 43.92
N SER A 28 7.69 2.87 45.19
CA SER A 28 6.67 1.92 45.65
C SER A 28 5.30 2.57 45.88
N GLN A 29 5.23 3.91 45.95
CA GLN A 29 3.99 4.66 46.09
C GLN A 29 3.43 5.00 44.70
N SER A 30 2.26 4.46 44.34
CA SER A 30 1.64 4.60 43.01
C SER A 30 1.47 6.06 42.59
N ASP A 31 1.03 6.91 43.52
CA ASP A 31 0.70 8.31 43.22
C ASP A 31 1.95 9.12 42.92
N LYS A 32 3.01 8.92 43.72
CA LYS A 32 4.32 9.56 43.48
C LYS A 32 4.98 9.03 42.22
N LYS A 33 4.87 7.73 41.94
CA LYS A 33 5.33 7.13 40.69
C LYS A 33 4.64 7.77 39.48
N MET A 34 3.33 7.98 39.56
CA MET A 34 2.55 8.64 38.50
C MET A 34 2.95 10.11 38.34
N GLU A 35 3.14 10.85 39.42
CA GLU A 35 3.59 12.25 39.39
C GLU A 35 4.97 12.39 38.73
N ILE A 36 5.91 11.49 39.05
CA ILE A 36 7.22 11.43 38.42
C ILE A 36 7.09 11.10 36.92
N MET A 37 6.26 10.12 36.56
CA MET A 37 6.02 9.77 35.16
C MET A 37 5.44 10.93 34.36
N ASN A 38 4.46 11.64 34.91
CA ASN A 38 3.85 12.81 34.28
C ASN A 38 4.89 13.93 34.11
N THR A 39 5.69 14.20 35.15
CA THR A 39 6.77 15.19 35.07
C THR A 39 7.79 14.88 33.98
N ILE A 40 8.15 13.60 33.81
CA ILE A 40 9.04 13.17 32.73
C ILE A 40 8.35 13.33 31.37
N ALA A 41 7.09 12.91 31.24
CA ALA A 41 6.31 12.99 30.00
C ALA A 41 6.10 14.44 29.53
N ASP A 42 5.85 15.36 30.46
CA ASP A 42 5.64 16.78 30.17
C ASP A 42 6.94 17.51 29.83
N SER A 43 8.10 16.94 30.18
CA SER A 43 9.42 17.48 29.88
C SER A 43 10.03 16.83 28.63
N LYS A 44 10.07 17.59 27.53
CA LYS A 44 10.64 17.14 26.25
C LYS A 44 12.08 16.61 26.38
N SER A 45 12.92 17.24 27.20
CA SER A 45 14.32 16.81 27.38
C SER A 45 14.41 15.52 28.19
N MET A 46 13.68 15.42 29.31
CA MET A 46 13.69 14.23 30.16
C MET A 46 13.05 13.03 29.46
N SER A 47 11.93 13.23 28.76
CA SER A 47 11.33 12.20 27.91
C SER A 47 12.30 11.68 26.85
N LYS A 48 13.04 12.58 26.20
CA LYS A 48 14.03 12.20 25.18
C LYS A 48 15.17 11.38 25.80
N GLU A 49 15.71 11.82 26.94
CA GLU A 49 16.78 11.09 27.64
C GLU A 49 16.30 9.73 28.16
N MET A 50 15.10 9.64 28.72
CA MET A 50 14.53 8.38 29.18
C MET A 50 14.32 7.41 28.02
N MET A 51 13.84 7.88 26.87
CA MET A 51 13.69 7.07 25.66
C MET A 51 15.06 6.60 25.12
N ASP A 52 16.05 7.48 25.10
CA ASP A 52 17.43 7.15 24.70
C ASP A 52 18.06 6.09 25.63
N VAL A 53 17.87 6.22 26.94
CA VAL A 53 18.34 5.23 27.94
C VAL A 53 17.61 3.90 27.76
N MET A 54 16.28 3.90 27.56
CA MET A 54 15.52 2.68 27.29
C MET A 54 16.01 1.97 26.03
N MET A 55 16.24 2.71 24.93
CA MET A 55 16.74 2.16 23.67
C MET A 55 18.15 1.57 23.78
N LYS A 56 18.99 2.10 24.67
CA LYS A 56 20.35 1.62 24.89
C LYS A 56 20.40 0.40 25.80
N SER A 57 19.47 0.26 26.74
CA SER A 57 19.41 -0.86 27.68
C SER A 57 18.84 -2.13 27.04
N GLU A 58 19.40 -3.30 27.35
CA GLU A 58 18.89 -4.59 26.85
C GLU A 58 17.44 -4.85 27.30
N ASN A 59 17.10 -4.52 28.55
CA ASN A 59 15.73 -4.66 29.05
C ASN A 59 14.74 -3.74 28.32
N GLY A 60 15.14 -2.49 28.02
CA GLY A 60 14.30 -1.56 27.28
C GLY A 60 14.15 -1.96 25.82
N LYS A 61 15.20 -2.52 25.18
CA LYS A 61 15.09 -3.12 23.85
C LYS A 61 14.13 -4.31 23.85
N ALA A 62 14.27 -5.23 24.81
CA ALA A 62 13.39 -6.38 24.94
C ALA A 62 11.92 -5.97 25.14
N MET A 63 11.67 -4.99 26.03
CA MET A 63 10.33 -4.43 26.25
C MET A 63 9.77 -3.78 24.98
N MET A 64 10.57 -3.03 24.23
CA MET A 64 10.13 -2.46 22.95
C MET A 64 9.88 -3.53 21.88
N GLU A 65 10.71 -4.56 21.81
CA GLU A 65 10.51 -5.68 20.89
C GLU A 65 9.22 -6.45 21.23
N GLU A 66 8.96 -6.69 22.51
CA GLU A 66 7.74 -7.33 22.99
C GLU A 66 6.49 -6.47 22.71
N MET A 67 6.57 -5.17 23.01
CA MET A 67 5.50 -4.22 22.68
C MET A 67 5.24 -4.17 21.17
N MET A 68 6.30 -4.17 20.36
CA MET A 68 6.19 -4.23 18.90
C MET A 68 5.58 -5.55 18.44
N LYS A 69 5.92 -6.70 19.03
CA LYS A 69 5.34 -8.01 18.71
C LYS A 69 3.85 -8.06 19.06
N GLU A 70 3.48 -7.63 20.27
CA GLU A 70 2.09 -7.62 20.74
C GLU A 70 1.22 -6.68 19.90
N HIS A 71 1.73 -5.48 19.60
CA HIS A 71 1.04 -4.51 18.78
C HIS A 71 1.22 -4.72 17.27
N HIS A 72 2.04 -5.68 16.84
CA HIS A 72 2.32 -5.94 15.42
C HIS A 72 1.04 -6.24 14.66
N ALA A 73 0.20 -7.13 15.21
CA ALA A 73 -1.07 -7.52 14.58
C ALA A 73 -2.05 -6.32 14.49
N LYS A 74 -2.07 -5.46 15.51
CA LYS A 74 -2.91 -4.25 15.52
C LYS A 74 -2.42 -3.21 14.52
N MET A 75 -1.11 -2.98 14.43
CA MET A 75 -0.48 -2.08 13.47
C MET A 75 -0.68 -2.58 12.04
N MET A 76 -0.44 -3.88 11.79
CA MET A 76 -0.76 -4.54 10.52
C MET A 76 -2.25 -4.42 10.17
N GLY A 77 -3.14 -4.52 11.17
CA GLY A 77 -4.57 -4.31 11.01
C GLY A 77 -4.92 -2.87 10.58
N MET A 78 -4.26 -1.86 11.16
CA MET A 78 -4.44 -0.46 10.77
C MET A 78 -3.90 -0.17 9.36
N MET A 79 -2.71 -0.66 9.01
CA MET A 79 -2.16 -0.59 7.64
C MET A 79 -3.01 -1.36 6.61
N LYS A 80 -3.73 -2.39 7.05
CA LYS A 80 -4.67 -3.11 6.18
C LYS A 80 -5.92 -2.30 5.89
N LYS A 81 -6.40 -1.54 6.88
CA LYS A 81 -7.63 -0.74 6.80
C LYS A 81 -7.44 0.58 6.06
N ASP A 82 -6.22 1.12 6.05
CA ASP A 82 -5.92 2.37 5.35
C ASP A 82 -5.07 2.13 4.08
N PRO A 83 -5.70 2.06 2.90
CA PRO A 83 -5.00 1.85 1.64
C PRO A 83 -4.16 3.06 1.22
N GLU A 84 -4.49 4.28 1.65
CA GLU A 84 -3.74 5.50 1.33
C GLU A 84 -2.44 5.54 2.14
N MET A 85 -2.51 5.21 3.44
CA MET A 85 -1.30 5.07 4.28
C MET A 85 -0.37 3.98 3.75
N ARG A 86 -0.91 2.83 3.32
CA ARG A 86 -0.10 1.78 2.69
C ARG A 86 0.56 2.28 1.40
N LYS A 87 -0.23 2.96 0.56
CA LYS A 87 0.24 3.45 -0.74
C LYS A 87 1.30 4.54 -0.59
N SER A 88 1.15 5.46 0.36
CA SER A 88 2.15 6.50 0.63
C SER A 88 3.45 5.90 1.15
N MET A 89 3.37 5.03 2.16
CA MET A 89 4.55 4.39 2.74
C MET A 89 5.29 3.51 1.74
N MET A 90 4.56 2.73 0.93
CA MET A 90 5.15 1.89 -0.12
C MET A 90 5.76 2.75 -1.23
N SER A 91 5.10 3.84 -1.62
CA SER A 91 5.65 4.79 -2.60
C SER A 91 6.89 5.51 -2.08
N GLU A 92 6.98 5.81 -0.79
CA GLU A 92 8.11 6.51 -0.17
C GLU A 92 9.33 5.59 -0.07
N MET A 93 9.14 4.37 0.45
CA MET A 93 10.19 3.33 0.45
C MET A 93 10.74 3.06 -0.97
N MET A 94 9.86 3.08 -1.98
CA MET A 94 10.24 2.87 -3.38
C MET A 94 11.03 4.04 -3.98
N LYS A 95 10.82 5.28 -3.50
CA LYS A 95 11.51 6.47 -4.01
C LYS A 95 12.91 6.60 -3.42
N ASP A 96 13.07 6.28 -2.14
CA ASP A 96 14.32 6.53 -1.42
C ASP A 96 15.36 5.42 -1.58
N ASN A 97 14.96 4.25 -2.10
CA ASN A 97 15.89 3.14 -2.32
C ASN A 97 15.67 2.42 -3.68
N PRO A 98 16.13 3.03 -4.79
CA PRO A 98 16.03 2.44 -6.12
C PRO A 98 16.90 1.17 -6.28
N GLU A 99 17.91 0.96 -5.44
CA GLU A 99 18.72 -0.25 -5.45
C GLU A 99 17.94 -1.44 -4.89
N MET A 100 17.15 -1.25 -3.83
CA MET A 100 16.26 -2.29 -3.29
C MET A 100 15.25 -2.76 -4.32
N MET A 101 14.72 -1.87 -5.17
CA MET A 101 13.84 -2.25 -6.29
C MET A 101 14.58 -3.13 -7.30
N LYS A 102 15.81 -2.77 -7.68
CA LYS A 102 16.63 -3.54 -8.62
C LYS A 102 16.98 -4.92 -8.07
N GLU A 103 17.38 -4.99 -6.80
CA GLU A 103 17.73 -6.24 -6.12
C GLU A 103 16.51 -7.13 -5.91
N ASN A 104 15.40 -6.59 -5.41
CA ASN A 104 14.15 -7.36 -5.25
C ASN A 104 13.61 -7.82 -6.61
N HIS A 105 13.73 -7.01 -7.66
CA HIS A 105 13.35 -7.41 -9.01
C HIS A 105 14.26 -8.52 -9.54
N ALA A 106 15.58 -8.44 -9.33
CA ALA A 106 16.53 -9.47 -9.70
C ALA A 106 16.28 -10.78 -8.93
N ASN A 107 16.04 -10.71 -7.62
CA ASN A 107 15.71 -11.85 -6.77
C ASN A 107 14.37 -12.48 -7.19
N MET A 108 13.37 -11.67 -7.53
CA MET A 108 12.10 -12.15 -8.07
C MET A 108 12.29 -12.85 -9.42
N MET A 109 13.10 -12.28 -10.32
CA MET A 109 13.44 -12.93 -11.59
C MET A 109 14.22 -14.24 -11.37
N ALA A 110 15.14 -14.29 -10.41
CA ALA A 110 15.89 -15.50 -10.07
C ALA A 110 14.94 -16.59 -9.54
N MET A 111 14.04 -16.24 -8.62
CA MET A 111 13.03 -17.17 -8.10
C MET A 111 12.07 -17.65 -9.20
N MET A 112 11.69 -16.79 -10.15
CA MET A 112 10.89 -17.19 -11.31
C MET A 112 11.64 -18.16 -12.23
N LYS A 113 12.95 -17.96 -12.42
CA LYS A 113 13.79 -18.89 -13.20
C LYS A 113 13.96 -20.23 -12.50
N GLU A 114 14.10 -20.24 -11.18
CA GLU A 114 14.23 -21.47 -10.39
C GLU A 114 12.92 -22.24 -10.24
N LYS A 115 11.77 -21.55 -10.24
CA LYS A 115 10.45 -22.15 -10.04
C LYS A 115 9.50 -21.78 -11.20
N PRO A 116 9.70 -22.38 -12.39
CA PRO A 116 8.87 -22.10 -13.55
C PRO A 116 7.39 -22.46 -13.32
N GLU A 117 7.09 -23.44 -12.46
CA GLU A 117 5.72 -23.81 -12.09
C GLU A 117 4.99 -22.68 -11.35
N MET A 118 5.69 -21.92 -10.50
CA MET A 118 5.11 -20.76 -9.82
C MET A 118 4.71 -19.69 -10.83
N MET A 119 5.58 -19.41 -11.80
CA MET A 119 5.29 -18.46 -12.89
C MET A 119 4.11 -18.94 -13.74
N GLN A 120 4.07 -20.23 -14.08
CA GLN A 120 2.96 -20.81 -14.83
C GLN A 120 1.62 -20.70 -14.07
N ASN A 121 1.61 -21.03 -12.78
CA ASN A 121 0.40 -20.93 -11.96
C ASN A 121 -0.06 -19.47 -11.82
N MET A 122 0.86 -18.55 -11.59
CA MET A 122 0.54 -17.11 -11.50
C MET A 122 0.01 -16.55 -12.83
N MET A 123 0.62 -16.92 -13.96
CA MET A 123 0.11 -16.56 -15.29
C MET A 123 -1.27 -17.17 -15.56
N LYS A 124 -1.49 -18.41 -15.13
CA LYS A 124 -2.77 -19.11 -15.29
C LYS A 124 -3.88 -18.43 -14.48
N ASP A 125 -3.61 -18.06 -13.24
CA ASP A 125 -4.57 -17.34 -12.39
C ASP A 125 -4.86 -15.94 -12.93
N MET A 126 -3.84 -15.25 -13.43
CA MET A 126 -4.02 -13.96 -14.10
C MET A 126 -4.87 -14.09 -15.37
N MET A 127 -4.59 -15.09 -16.22
CA MET A 127 -5.41 -15.38 -17.40
C MET A 127 -6.84 -15.75 -17.01
N LYS A 128 -7.03 -16.51 -15.93
CA LYS A 128 -8.36 -16.85 -15.42
C LYS A 128 -9.10 -15.60 -14.97
N MET A 129 -8.48 -14.73 -14.18
CA MET A 129 -9.09 -13.46 -13.76
C MET A 129 -9.42 -12.55 -14.95
N MET A 130 -8.58 -12.50 -15.99
CA MET A 130 -8.87 -11.73 -17.21
C MET A 130 -10.03 -12.31 -18.02
N LYS A 131 -10.19 -13.64 -18.02
CA LYS A 131 -11.34 -14.31 -18.65
C LYS A 131 -12.62 -14.10 -17.86
N ASP A 132 -12.53 -14.19 -16.53
CA ASP A 132 -13.67 -14.04 -15.62
C ASP A 132 -14.11 -12.58 -15.49
N ASN A 133 -13.19 -11.62 -15.72
CA ASN A 133 -13.46 -10.19 -15.71
C ASN A 133 -13.07 -9.52 -17.05
N PRO A 134 -13.95 -9.56 -18.06
CA PRO A 134 -13.69 -8.95 -19.36
C PRO A 134 -13.55 -7.42 -19.28
N GLU A 135 -14.18 -6.75 -18.30
CA GLU A 135 -13.99 -5.30 -18.10
C GLU A 135 -12.55 -4.97 -17.69
N MET A 136 -11.94 -5.79 -16.84
CA MET A 136 -10.53 -5.64 -16.46
C MET A 136 -9.62 -5.79 -17.68
N MET A 137 -9.85 -6.84 -18.49
CA MET A 137 -9.11 -7.06 -19.73
C MET A 137 -9.25 -5.85 -20.68
N ASN A 138 -10.48 -5.37 -20.89
CA ASN A 138 -10.76 -4.23 -21.75
C ASN A 138 -10.13 -2.93 -21.22
N SER A 139 -10.15 -2.70 -19.91
CA SER A 139 -9.56 -1.53 -19.26
C SER A 139 -8.04 -1.52 -19.39
N MET A 140 -7.39 -2.67 -19.15
CA MET A 140 -5.94 -2.81 -19.34
C MET A 140 -5.56 -2.62 -20.82
N MET A 141 -6.28 -3.26 -21.74
CA MET A 141 -5.99 -3.16 -23.16
C MET A 141 -6.20 -1.73 -23.68
N SER A 142 -7.26 -1.05 -23.24
CA SER A 142 -7.52 0.36 -23.59
C SER A 142 -6.41 1.29 -23.09
N LYS A 143 -6.00 1.16 -21.82
CA LYS A 143 -4.92 1.98 -21.25
C LYS A 143 -3.58 1.73 -21.93
N MET A 144 -3.26 0.47 -22.20
CA MET A 144 -2.05 0.11 -22.94
C MET A 144 -2.07 0.68 -24.35
N MET A 145 -3.22 0.62 -25.03
CA MET A 145 -3.36 1.22 -26.36
C MET A 145 -3.22 2.74 -26.29
N GLU A 146 -3.83 3.39 -25.31
CA GLU A 146 -3.71 4.84 -25.08
C GLU A 146 -2.28 5.28 -24.81
N SER A 147 -1.53 4.60 -23.93
CA SER A 147 -0.14 4.95 -23.66
C SER A 147 0.77 4.71 -24.85
N SER A 148 0.40 3.79 -25.74
CA SER A 148 1.18 3.47 -26.95
C SER A 148 0.86 4.41 -28.10
N LYS A 149 -0.25 5.17 -28.07
CA LYS A 149 -0.66 6.08 -29.17
C LYS A 149 0.41 7.11 -29.53
N GLU A 150 1.24 7.50 -28.57
CA GLU A 150 2.30 8.49 -28.75
C GLU A 150 3.66 7.86 -29.14
N ASP A 151 3.76 6.53 -29.09
CA ASP A 151 4.95 5.77 -29.49
C ASP A 151 4.72 5.07 -30.83
N ASP A 152 5.03 5.79 -31.92
CA ASP A 152 4.90 5.30 -33.30
C ASP A 152 5.70 4.01 -33.57
N ALA A 153 6.86 3.83 -32.91
CA ALA A 153 7.66 2.63 -33.07
C ALA A 153 6.96 1.42 -32.45
N MET A 154 6.41 1.59 -31.24
CA MET A 154 5.64 0.56 -30.56
C MET A 154 4.34 0.23 -31.33
N MET A 155 3.58 1.24 -31.76
CA MET A 155 2.35 1.05 -32.53
C MET A 155 2.61 0.38 -33.88
N SER A 156 3.65 0.81 -34.61
CA SER A 156 4.01 0.19 -35.87
C SER A 156 4.49 -1.26 -35.70
N GLY A 157 5.20 -1.57 -34.63
CA GLY A 157 5.58 -2.93 -34.27
C GLY A 157 4.37 -3.81 -33.96
N MET A 158 3.45 -3.30 -33.14
CA MET A 158 2.22 -4.00 -32.77
C MET A 158 1.32 -4.25 -33.98
N CYS A 159 1.11 -3.26 -34.84
CA CYS A 159 0.36 -3.43 -36.09
C CYS A 159 1.00 -4.44 -37.04
N LYS A 160 2.34 -4.43 -37.17
CA LYS A 160 3.07 -5.42 -37.99
C LYS A 160 2.86 -6.83 -37.47
N GLU A 161 3.00 -7.05 -36.16
CA GLU A 161 2.84 -8.38 -35.57
C GLU A 161 1.41 -8.89 -35.67
N MET A 162 0.44 -7.98 -35.48
CA MET A 162 -0.98 -8.27 -35.67
C MET A 162 -1.30 -8.67 -37.13
N MET A 163 -0.69 -7.99 -38.11
CA MET A 163 -0.84 -8.32 -39.54
C MET A 163 -0.13 -9.61 -39.96
N LYS A 164 0.92 -10.04 -39.25
CA LYS A 164 1.59 -11.33 -39.49
C LYS A 164 0.78 -12.53 -38.99
N ASN A 165 -0.21 -12.32 -38.11
CA ASN A 165 -1.02 -13.40 -37.58
C ASN A 165 -2.11 -13.79 -38.60
N GLU A 166 -1.86 -14.87 -39.35
CA GLU A 166 -2.76 -15.38 -40.40
C GLU A 166 -4.18 -15.65 -39.89
N LYS A 167 -4.35 -16.19 -38.68
CA LYS A 167 -5.68 -16.44 -38.10
C LYS A 167 -6.46 -15.15 -37.89
N MET A 168 -5.76 -14.08 -37.52
CA MET A 168 -6.37 -12.77 -37.31
C MET A 168 -6.73 -12.10 -38.64
N MET A 169 -5.87 -12.23 -39.66
CA MET A 169 -6.15 -11.79 -41.02
C MET A 169 -7.38 -12.51 -41.61
N ASP A 170 -7.47 -13.83 -41.47
CA ASP A 170 -8.61 -14.64 -41.92
C ASP A 170 -9.92 -14.22 -41.22
N MET A 171 -9.89 -13.97 -39.90
CA MET A 171 -11.04 -13.40 -39.18
C MET A 171 -11.42 -12.01 -39.69
N MET A 172 -10.45 -11.12 -39.94
CA MET A 172 -10.72 -9.78 -40.49
C MET A 172 -11.34 -9.85 -41.89
N GLU A 173 -10.87 -10.76 -42.73
CA GLU A 173 -11.44 -11.01 -44.06
C GLU A 173 -12.87 -11.54 -43.97
N LYS A 174 -13.12 -12.50 -43.07
CA LYS A 174 -14.48 -13.02 -42.79
C LYS A 174 -15.42 -11.91 -42.33
N MET A 175 -14.99 -11.07 -41.38
CA MET A 175 -15.81 -9.93 -40.93
C MET A 175 -16.04 -8.90 -42.04
N LYS A 176 -15.05 -8.62 -42.89
CA LYS A 176 -15.22 -7.73 -44.04
C LYS A 176 -16.25 -8.30 -45.03
N LYS A 177 -16.21 -9.60 -45.29
CA LYS A 177 -17.14 -10.31 -46.16
C LYS A 177 -18.56 -10.30 -45.60
N GLU A 178 -18.73 -10.60 -44.30
CA GLU A 178 -20.03 -10.56 -43.61
C GLU A 178 -20.63 -9.14 -43.56
N LYS A 179 -19.81 -8.10 -43.33
CA LYS A 179 -20.26 -6.70 -43.40
C LYS A 179 -20.68 -6.29 -44.82
N MET A 180 -19.99 -6.77 -45.86
CA MET A 180 -20.41 -6.53 -47.25
C MET A 180 -21.72 -7.24 -47.59
N ASP A 181 -21.95 -8.47 -47.12
CA ASP A 181 -23.22 -9.18 -47.36
C ASP A 181 -24.41 -8.54 -46.62
N SER A 182 -24.18 -8.01 -45.41
CA SER A 182 -25.16 -7.23 -44.65
C SER A 182 -25.63 -5.97 -45.39
N SER A 183 -24.75 -5.38 -46.22
CA SER A 183 -25.07 -4.19 -47.02
C SER A 183 -25.93 -4.50 -48.25
N LYS A 184 -25.84 -5.72 -48.81
CA LYS A 184 -26.70 -6.18 -49.92
C LYS A 184 -28.14 -6.46 -49.47
N MET A 185 -28.33 -6.88 -48.22
CA MET A 185 -29.66 -7.18 -47.65
C MET A 185 -30.54 -5.92 -47.49
N LYS A 186 -29.95 -4.72 -47.33
CA LYS A 186 -30.69 -3.45 -47.22
C LYS A 186 -31.31 -2.96 -48.55
N THR A 187 -31.07 -3.64 -49.66
CA THR A 187 -31.58 -3.26 -50.99
C THR A 187 -32.92 -3.92 -51.36
N MET A 188 -33.45 -4.84 -50.55
CA MET A 188 -34.74 -5.51 -50.84
C MET A 188 -35.97 -4.84 -50.21
N ASP A 189 -35.82 -3.96 -49.22
CA ASP A 189 -36.95 -3.28 -48.55
C ASP A 189 -37.49 -2.04 -49.29
N LYS A 190 -36.86 -1.61 -50.38
CA LYS A 190 -37.24 -0.38 -51.12
C LYS A 190 -38.07 -0.63 -52.39
N LYS A 191 -38.72 -1.80 -52.54
CA LYS A 191 -39.53 -2.14 -53.72
C LYS A 191 -41.00 -2.42 -53.43
N THR A 192 -41.61 -1.67 -52.51
CA THR A 192 -43.08 -1.56 -52.39
C THR A 192 -43.49 -0.10 -52.21
N LYS A 193 -43.34 0.69 -53.28
CA LYS A 193 -44.07 1.95 -53.46
C LYS A 193 -45.17 1.73 -54.51
N LYS A 194 -46.42 1.64 -54.06
CA LYS A 194 -47.61 2.11 -54.78
C LYS A 194 -48.50 2.73 -53.70
N LYS A 195 -48.48 4.07 -53.60
CA LYS A 195 -49.44 5.01 -54.20
C LYS A 195 -50.84 4.81 -53.61
N GLU A 196 -51.22 5.70 -52.70
CA GLU A 196 -52.55 6.32 -52.71
C GLU A 196 -52.49 7.64 -51.92
N ASP A 197 -52.27 8.69 -52.70
CA ASP A 197 -52.99 9.95 -52.75
C ASP A 197 -53.32 10.70 -51.44
N HIS A 198 -52.59 11.81 -51.31
CA HIS A 198 -52.99 12.98 -50.55
C HIS A 198 -54.36 13.49 -51.00
N LYS A 199 -55.29 13.66 -50.06
CA LYS A 199 -56.33 14.69 -50.17
C LYS A 199 -56.20 15.65 -48.98
N ALA A 200 -56.10 16.92 -49.34
CA ALA A 200 -55.74 18.04 -48.49
C ALA A 200 -56.88 18.49 -47.56
N HIS A 201 -56.46 19.32 -46.61
CA HIS A 201 -57.18 20.12 -45.61
C HIS A 201 -58.52 20.75 -46.01
N HIS A 202 -59.30 21.02 -44.95
CA HIS A 202 -60.56 21.76 -44.77
C HIS A 202 -61.87 21.00 -44.92
#